data_AF-A0A1H0UUM7-F1
#
_entry.id   AF-A0A1H0UUM7-F1
#
_cell.length_a   1.000
_cell.length_b   1.000
_cell.length_c   1.000
_cell.angle_alpha   90.00
_cell.angle_beta   90.00
_cell.angle_gamma   90.00
#
_symmetry.space_group_name_H-M   'P 1'
#
loop_
_entity.id
_entity.type
_entity.pdbx_description
1 polymer ?
#
loop_
_entity_poly.entity_id
_entity_poly.type
_entity_poly.pdbx_seq_one_letter_code
_entity_poly.pdbx_strand_id
1 'polypeptide(L)'
;MSWSWRDIVEKQRAGIDALQEWRTRLAVSTARQYAAAVPESMPSAFVLQWTLEAAAEAGVHAARHHPWVVHPFEAVLGFELQPTQLYPVAVQFERPRVTTALLDDRLEAARAAYLVDALELALGYHSPVRLGEHTRRAMVDDVWAMTLARAQGQRPPERGSCCFIYVLPGVHECSGCPRLRRR
;
A
#
# COMPACT_ATOMS: atom_id res chain seq x y z
N MET A 1 7.96 -7.26 -14.09
CA MET A 1 8.98 -6.63 -13.23
C MET A 1 8.57 -6.89 -11.80
N SER A 2 9.44 -7.55 -11.04
CA SER A 2 9.20 -7.89 -9.64
C SER A 2 9.80 -6.80 -8.75
N TRP A 3 9.08 -6.42 -7.70
CA TRP A 3 9.47 -5.44 -6.70
C TRP A 3 9.76 -6.15 -5.39
N SER A 4 10.85 -5.77 -4.71
CA SER A 4 11.25 -6.30 -3.40
C SER A 4 11.01 -5.25 -2.33
N TRP A 5 10.29 -5.60 -1.27
CA TRP A 5 10.07 -4.71 -0.13
C TRP A 5 11.39 -4.26 0.50
N ARG A 6 12.32 -5.21 0.68
CA ARG A 6 13.65 -4.95 1.24
C ARG A 6 14.40 -3.94 0.39
N ASP A 7 14.45 -4.15 -0.92
CA ASP A 7 15.19 -3.28 -1.84
C ASP A 7 14.60 -1.86 -1.84
N ILE A 8 13.28 -1.73 -1.74
CA ILE A 8 12.59 -0.43 -1.64
C ILE A 8 13.05 0.30 -0.38
N VAL A 9 12.96 -0.35 0.79
CA VAL A 9 13.32 0.24 2.09
C VAL A 9 14.81 0.60 2.13
N GLU A 10 15.69 -0.29 1.67
CA GLU A 10 17.14 -0.05 1.68
C GLU A 10 17.53 1.13 0.79
N LYS A 11 16.95 1.23 -0.40
CA LYS A 11 17.15 2.39 -1.29
C LYS A 11 16.63 3.67 -0.65
N GLN A 12 15.45 3.64 -0.02
CA GLN A 12 14.90 4.81 0.67
C GLN A 12 15.78 5.26 1.85
N ARG A 13 16.32 4.32 2.64
CA ARG A 13 17.31 4.60 3.71
C ARG A 13 18.56 5.26 3.15
N ALA A 14 18.96 4.91 1.93
CA ALA A 14 20.07 5.53 1.22
C ALA A 14 19.72 6.88 0.55
N GLY A 15 18.50 7.40 0.74
CA GLY A 15 18.02 8.63 0.09
C GLY A 15 17.71 8.46 -1.40
N ILE A 16 17.61 7.22 -1.89
CA ILE A 16 17.28 6.90 -3.27
C ILE A 16 15.78 6.68 -3.40
N ASP A 17 15.20 7.33 -4.40
CA ASP A 17 13.81 7.18 -4.74
C ASP A 17 13.54 5.86 -5.48
N ALA A 18 13.41 4.78 -4.70
CA ALA A 18 13.21 3.43 -5.22
C ALA A 18 11.97 3.27 -6.11
N LEU A 19 10.96 4.12 -5.91
CA LEU A 19 9.62 3.98 -6.50
C LEU A 19 9.36 5.00 -7.63
N GLN A 20 10.38 5.76 -8.03
CA GLN A 20 10.30 6.75 -9.12
C GLN A 20 9.80 6.12 -10.42
N GLU A 21 10.40 5.00 -10.85
CA GLU A 21 10.04 4.35 -12.12
C GLU A 21 8.56 3.96 -12.16
N TRP A 22 8.04 3.39 -11.07
CA TRP A 22 6.63 3.01 -10.98
C TRP A 22 5.73 4.24 -11.11
N ARG A 23 6.02 5.31 -10.37
CA ARG A 23 5.22 6.55 -10.47
C ARG A 23 5.24 7.17 -11.86
N THR A 24 6.40 7.21 -12.51
CA THR A 24 6.52 7.74 -13.88
C THR A 24 5.69 6.91 -14.85
N ARG A 25 5.78 5.57 -14.78
CA ARG A 25 5.00 4.68 -15.64
C ARG A 25 3.50 4.79 -15.39
N LEU A 26 3.10 4.91 -14.13
CA LEU A 26 1.71 5.11 -13.74
C LEU A 26 1.16 6.44 -14.27
N ALA A 27 1.90 7.54 -14.11
CA ALA A 27 1.51 8.84 -14.63
C ALA A 27 1.27 8.79 -16.16
N VAL A 28 2.18 8.15 -16.91
CA VAL A 28 2.03 7.98 -18.37
C VAL A 28 0.82 7.13 -18.73
N SER A 29 0.64 6.00 -18.05
CA SER A 29 -0.48 5.08 -18.31
C SER A 29 -1.82 5.77 -18.02
N THR A 30 -1.95 6.43 -16.87
CA THR A 30 -3.17 7.14 -16.51
C THR A 30 -3.45 8.33 -17.43
N ALA A 31 -2.42 9.09 -17.83
CA ALA A 31 -2.61 10.22 -18.74
C ALA A 31 -3.16 9.76 -20.09
N ARG A 32 -2.72 8.61 -20.59
CA ARG A 32 -3.28 7.98 -21.80
C ARG A 32 -4.72 7.54 -21.59
N GLN A 33 -5.02 6.87 -20.47
CA GLN A 33 -6.36 6.36 -20.17
C GLN A 33 -7.39 7.48 -20.07
N TYR A 34 -7.04 8.60 -19.45
CA TYR A 34 -7.94 9.72 -19.22
C TYR A 34 -7.85 10.84 -20.27
N ALA A 35 -6.97 10.69 -21.27
CA ALA A 35 -6.67 11.71 -22.27
C ALA A 35 -6.41 13.11 -21.65
N ALA A 36 -5.72 13.14 -20.51
CA ALA A 36 -5.52 14.35 -19.72
C ALA A 36 -4.19 14.32 -18.96
N ALA A 37 -3.68 15.49 -18.60
CA ALA A 37 -2.54 15.59 -17.70
C ALA A 37 -2.92 15.05 -16.30
N VAL A 38 -2.01 14.29 -15.69
CA VAL A 38 -2.20 13.69 -14.38
C VAL A 38 -1.40 14.47 -13.34
N PRO A 39 -2.04 15.11 -12.35
CA PRO A 39 -1.34 15.74 -11.24
C PRO A 39 -0.45 14.75 -10.50
N GLU A 40 0.80 15.14 -10.21
CA GLU A 40 1.81 14.26 -9.58
C GLU A 40 1.38 13.69 -8.21
N SER A 41 0.43 14.34 -7.53
CA SER A 41 -0.15 13.86 -6.28
C SER A 41 -0.85 12.52 -6.42
N MET A 42 -1.48 12.24 -7.56
CA MET A 42 -2.19 10.98 -7.80
C MET A 42 -1.21 9.80 -7.85
N PRO A 43 -0.24 9.71 -8.79
CA PRO A 43 0.68 8.57 -8.82
C PRO A 43 1.53 8.50 -7.54
N SER A 44 1.83 9.64 -6.91
CA SER A 44 2.56 9.65 -5.64
C SER A 44 1.79 8.97 -4.51
N ALA A 45 0.49 9.24 -4.37
CA ALA A 45 -0.35 8.60 -3.37
C ALA A 45 -0.66 7.14 -3.70
N PHE A 46 -0.97 6.84 -4.98
CA PHE A 46 -1.31 5.48 -5.40
C PHE A 46 -0.15 4.50 -5.25
N VAL A 47 1.07 4.88 -5.64
CA VAL A 47 2.23 4.00 -5.52
C VAL A 47 2.55 3.72 -4.04
N LEU A 48 2.44 4.72 -3.16
CA LEU A 48 2.56 4.47 -1.71
C LEU A 48 1.48 3.52 -1.23
N GLN A 49 0.21 3.80 -1.55
CA GLN A 49 -0.93 2.97 -1.14
C GLN A 49 -0.79 1.53 -1.61
N TRP A 50 -0.46 1.30 -2.88
CA TRP A 50 -0.32 -0.04 -3.46
C TRP A 50 0.90 -0.80 -2.93
N THR A 51 2.00 -0.10 -2.65
CA THR A 51 3.16 -0.74 -1.99
C THR A 51 2.74 -1.25 -0.61
N LEU A 52 2.07 -0.40 0.18
CA LEU A 52 1.52 -0.77 1.49
C LEU A 52 0.48 -1.89 1.40
N GLU A 53 -0.37 -1.87 0.37
CA GLU A 53 -1.42 -2.88 0.15
C GLU A 53 -0.81 -4.26 -0.11
N ALA A 54 0.29 -4.35 -0.87
CA ALA A 54 0.98 -5.63 -1.07
C ALA A 54 1.41 -6.27 0.27
N ALA A 55 1.97 -5.49 1.20
CA ALA A 55 2.34 -5.99 2.52
C ALA A 55 1.13 -6.33 3.40
N ALA A 56 0.07 -5.51 3.38
CA ALA A 56 -1.14 -5.77 4.14
C ALA A 56 -1.85 -7.03 3.65
N GLU A 57 -1.95 -7.23 2.33
CA GLU A 57 -2.54 -8.43 1.71
C GLU A 57 -1.77 -9.69 2.14
N ALA A 58 -0.44 -9.67 2.11
CA ALA A 58 0.36 -10.79 2.62
C ALA A 58 0.11 -11.07 4.10
N GLY A 59 0.13 -10.04 4.96
CA GLY A 59 -0.09 -10.20 6.39
C GLY A 59 -1.48 -10.75 6.73
N VAL A 60 -2.53 -10.16 6.15
CA VAL A 60 -3.92 -10.55 6.39
C VAL A 60 -4.19 -11.95 5.86
N HIS A 61 -3.83 -12.26 4.62
CA HIS A 61 -4.11 -13.58 4.05
C HIS A 61 -3.27 -14.69 4.69
N ALA A 62 -1.99 -14.44 5.00
CA ALA A 62 -1.17 -15.40 5.73
C ALA A 62 -1.77 -15.71 7.11
N ALA A 63 -2.18 -14.69 7.87
CA ALA A 63 -2.80 -14.88 9.17
C ALA A 63 -4.16 -15.57 9.08
N ARG A 64 -4.98 -15.32 8.06
CA ARG A 64 -6.32 -15.91 7.98
C ARG A 64 -6.32 -17.36 7.51
N HIS A 65 -5.42 -17.72 6.59
CA HIS A 65 -5.45 -19.01 5.92
C HIS A 65 -4.34 -19.97 6.37
N HIS A 66 -3.33 -19.45 7.08
CA HIS A 66 -2.16 -20.22 7.50
C HIS A 66 -1.75 -19.87 8.94
N PRO A 67 -0.93 -20.71 9.62
CA PRO A 67 -0.39 -20.41 10.94
C PRO A 67 0.82 -19.47 10.86
N TRP A 68 0.73 -18.41 10.05
CA TRP A 68 1.86 -17.56 9.66
C TRP A 68 1.67 -16.10 10.07
N VAL A 69 2.78 -15.46 10.42
CA VAL A 69 2.93 -14.01 10.57
C VAL A 69 4.01 -13.57 9.58
N VAL A 70 3.69 -12.59 8.74
CA VAL A 70 4.59 -12.07 7.72
C VAL A 70 5.11 -10.71 8.18
N HIS A 71 6.42 -10.61 8.36
CA HIS A 71 7.14 -9.34 8.53
C HIS A 71 7.72 -8.97 7.16
N PRO A 72 7.16 -7.99 6.43
CA PRO A 72 7.53 -7.71 5.03
C PRO A 72 9.04 -7.71 4.72
N PHE A 73 9.85 -7.07 5.57
CA PHE A 73 11.30 -6.98 5.39
C PHE A 73 12.02 -8.32 5.62
N GLU A 74 11.71 -9.02 6.71
CA GLU A 74 12.36 -10.29 7.06
C GLU A 74 11.90 -11.45 6.17
N ALA A 75 10.62 -11.44 5.79
CA ALA A 75 9.99 -12.48 5.00
C ALA A 75 10.39 -12.47 3.53
N VAL A 76 11.22 -11.50 3.09
CA VAL A 76 11.62 -11.29 1.70
C VAL A 76 10.37 -11.09 0.83
N LEU A 77 9.49 -10.17 1.27
CA LEU A 77 8.26 -9.89 0.54
C LEU A 77 8.57 -9.23 -0.79
N GLY A 78 7.95 -9.75 -1.85
CA GLY A 78 7.98 -9.15 -3.17
C GLY A 78 6.62 -9.19 -3.86
N PHE A 79 6.48 -8.40 -4.92
CA PHE A 79 5.24 -8.33 -5.68
C PHE A 79 5.46 -7.98 -7.15
N GLU A 80 4.53 -8.42 -7.99
CA GLU A 80 4.48 -8.08 -9.41
C GLU A 80 3.36 -7.11 -9.70
N LEU A 81 3.57 -6.27 -10.73
CA LEU A 81 2.58 -5.31 -11.19
C LEU A 81 1.88 -5.79 -12.45
N GLN A 82 0.60 -5.47 -12.56
CA GLN A 82 -0.14 -5.59 -13.82
C GLN A 82 0.59 -4.75 -14.91
N PRO A 83 0.87 -5.27 -16.12
CA PRO A 83 1.76 -4.59 -17.07
C PRO A 83 1.35 -3.19 -17.53
N THR A 84 0.05 -2.90 -17.56
CA THR A 84 -0.55 -1.69 -18.15
C THR A 84 -1.06 -0.71 -17.09
N GLN A 85 -1.90 -1.18 -16.17
CA GLN A 85 -2.53 -0.41 -15.10
C GLN A 85 -1.67 -0.35 -13.83
N LEU A 86 -0.64 -1.19 -13.73
CA LEU A 86 0.44 -1.10 -12.74
C LEU A 86 0.01 -1.20 -11.27
N TYR A 87 -1.14 -1.82 -10.99
CA TYR A 87 -1.49 -2.24 -9.62
C TYR A 87 -0.85 -3.60 -9.30
N PRO A 88 -0.58 -3.92 -8.02
CA PRO A 88 -0.04 -5.22 -7.62
C PRO A 88 -0.99 -6.37 -7.96
N VAL A 89 -0.49 -7.44 -8.56
CA VAL A 89 -1.29 -8.61 -9.00
C VAL A 89 -0.83 -9.94 -8.40
N ALA A 90 0.43 -10.03 -7.97
CA ALA A 90 0.96 -11.21 -7.32
C ALA A 90 1.84 -10.75 -6.17
N VAL A 91 1.60 -11.29 -4.97
CA VAL A 91 2.40 -11.04 -3.77
C VAL A 91 2.98 -12.36 -3.32
N GLN A 92 4.28 -12.37 -3.05
CA GLN A 92 5.02 -13.55 -2.63
C GLN A 92 5.97 -13.22 -1.47
N PHE A 93 6.26 -14.22 -0.64
CA PHE A 93 7.20 -14.13 0.46
C PHE A 93 7.79 -15.52 0.72
N GLU A 94 8.98 -15.56 1.31
CA GLU A 94 9.74 -16.81 1.47
C GLU A 94 9.83 -17.28 2.92
N ARG A 95 9.89 -16.34 3.87
CA ARG A 95 10.26 -16.64 5.26
C ARG A 95 9.19 -16.18 6.26
N PRO A 96 7.97 -16.73 6.22
CA PRO A 96 6.98 -16.40 7.23
C PRO A 96 7.41 -16.95 8.60
N ARG A 97 7.03 -16.27 9.67
CA ARG A 97 7.14 -16.80 11.02
C ARG A 97 5.95 -17.71 11.31
N VAL A 98 6.21 -18.95 11.72
CA VAL A 98 5.16 -19.88 12.15
C VAL A 98 4.74 -19.57 13.59
N THR A 99 3.44 -19.65 13.87
CA THR A 99 2.86 -19.43 15.20
C THR A 99 1.70 -20.40 15.47
N THR A 100 1.51 -20.78 16.73
CA THR A 100 0.37 -21.58 17.19
C THR A 100 -0.77 -20.71 17.74
N ALA A 101 -0.64 -19.39 17.66
CA ALA A 101 -1.65 -18.44 18.13
C ALA A 101 -2.99 -18.64 17.41
N LEU A 102 -4.08 -18.36 18.12
CA LEU A 102 -5.43 -18.34 17.57
C LEU A 102 -5.57 -17.22 16.53
N LEU A 103 -6.64 -17.26 15.73
CA LEU A 103 -6.81 -16.34 14.60
C LEU A 103 -6.72 -14.87 15.01
N ASP A 104 -7.42 -14.47 16.08
CA ASP A 104 -7.47 -13.07 16.52
C ASP A 104 -6.09 -12.58 16.96
N ASP A 105 -5.40 -13.35 17.82
CA ASP A 105 -4.03 -13.06 18.25
C ASP A 105 -3.04 -13.04 17.07
N ARG A 106 -3.25 -13.91 16.08
CA ARG A 106 -2.43 -13.97 14.87
C ARG A 106 -2.66 -12.78 13.96
N LEU A 107 -3.89 -12.29 13.84
CA LEU A 107 -4.21 -11.07 13.12
C LEU A 107 -3.61 -9.83 13.79
N GLU A 108 -3.65 -9.75 15.12
CA GLU A 108 -2.99 -8.69 15.87
C GLU A 108 -1.46 -8.75 15.71
N ALA A 109 -0.87 -9.94 15.78
CA ALA A 109 0.56 -10.11 15.52
C ALA A 109 0.96 -9.74 14.08
N ALA A 110 0.14 -10.11 13.09
CA ALA A 110 0.35 -9.73 11.70
C ALA A 110 0.20 -8.21 11.50
N ARG A 111 -0.76 -7.57 12.17
CA ARG A 111 -0.90 -6.12 12.17
C ARG A 111 0.34 -5.45 12.74
N ALA A 112 0.82 -5.91 13.89
CA ALA A 112 2.01 -5.37 14.53
C ALA A 112 3.25 -5.47 13.62
N ALA A 113 3.46 -6.65 13.00
CA ALA A 113 4.56 -6.86 12.05
C ALA A 113 4.45 -5.94 10.81
N TYR A 114 3.25 -5.81 10.26
CA TYR A 114 2.97 -4.89 9.16
C TYR A 114 3.29 -3.45 9.57
N LEU A 115 2.79 -2.98 10.71
CA LEU A 115 2.93 -1.58 11.15
C LEU A 115 4.40 -1.18 11.30
N VAL A 116 5.26 -2.05 11.81
CA VAL A 116 6.70 -1.77 11.95
C VAL A 116 7.32 -1.44 10.58
N ASP A 117 7.20 -2.34 9.61
CA ASP A 117 7.83 -2.18 8.31
C ASP A 117 7.13 -1.10 7.46
N ALA A 118 5.80 -1.04 7.54
CA ALA A 118 4.99 -0.12 6.75
C ALA A 118 5.18 1.34 7.18
N LEU A 119 5.30 1.61 8.48
CA LEU A 119 5.61 2.95 8.97
C LEU A 119 7.00 3.40 8.55
N GLU A 120 7.99 2.50 8.56
CA GLU A 120 9.32 2.81 8.06
C GLU A 120 9.27 3.24 6.59
N LEU A 121 8.66 2.41 5.72
CA LEU A 121 8.52 2.72 4.30
C LEU A 121 7.73 4.02 4.08
N ALA A 122 6.61 4.19 4.78
CA ALA A 122 5.75 5.36 4.62
C ALA A 122 6.46 6.65 5.04
N LEU A 123 7.21 6.65 6.14
CA LEU A 123 7.91 7.84 6.64
C LEU A 123 9.20 8.13 5.84
N GLY A 124 9.85 7.10 5.29
CA GLY A 124 10.97 7.21 4.35
C GLY A 124 10.56 7.42 2.89
N TYR A 125 9.26 7.52 2.59
CA TYR A 125 8.78 7.63 1.22
C TYR A 125 9.22 8.93 0.53
N HIS A 126 10.05 8.78 -0.50
CA HIS A 126 10.48 9.85 -1.38
C HIS A 126 9.51 9.96 -2.56
N SER A 127 8.96 11.15 -2.77
CA SER A 127 8.09 11.48 -3.90
C SER A 127 8.27 12.95 -4.32
N PRO A 128 8.02 13.30 -5.60
CA PRO A 128 8.20 14.66 -6.10
C PRO A 128 7.28 15.67 -5.42
N VAL A 129 6.09 15.23 -4.98
CA VAL A 129 5.22 16.04 -4.13
C VAL A 129 5.36 15.65 -2.67
N ARG A 130 5.17 16.62 -1.77
CA ARG A 130 5.14 16.37 -0.33
C ARG A 130 3.79 15.78 0.07
N LEU A 131 3.74 14.47 0.29
CA LEU A 131 2.66 13.85 1.04
C LEU A 131 2.88 14.11 2.53
N GLY A 132 1.94 14.80 3.19
CA GLY A 132 2.04 15.16 4.60
C GLY A 132 2.28 13.93 5.48
N GLU A 133 3.08 14.06 6.53
CA GLU A 133 3.39 12.94 7.43
C GLU A 133 2.11 12.30 7.99
N HIS A 134 1.14 13.11 8.42
CA HIS A 134 -0.16 12.63 8.86
C HIS A 134 -0.85 11.77 7.79
N THR A 135 -0.86 12.21 6.54
CA THR A 135 -1.44 11.45 5.43
C THR A 135 -0.74 10.13 5.20
N ARG A 136 0.60 10.10 5.27
CA ARG A 136 1.40 8.88 5.07
C ARG A 136 1.16 7.87 6.21
N ARG A 137 1.12 8.33 7.47
CA ARG A 137 0.76 7.49 8.62
C ARG A 137 -0.67 6.96 8.51
N ALA A 138 -1.63 7.84 8.25
CA ALA A 138 -3.03 7.44 8.08
C ALA A 138 -3.20 6.41 6.95
N MET A 139 -2.42 6.51 5.87
CA MET A 139 -2.45 5.55 4.77
C MET A 139 -2.02 4.14 5.20
N VAL A 140 -1.06 4.02 6.13
CA VAL A 140 -0.67 2.72 6.70
C VAL A 140 -1.87 2.08 7.43
N ASP A 141 -2.52 2.84 8.31
CA ASP A 141 -3.69 2.34 9.05
C ASP A 141 -4.87 2.03 8.13
N ASP A 142 -5.16 2.93 7.18
CA ASP A 142 -6.27 2.79 6.23
C ASP A 142 -6.11 1.53 5.38
N VAL A 143 -4.90 1.28 4.87
CA VAL A 143 -4.63 0.13 3.99
C VAL A 143 -4.83 -1.17 4.75
N TRP A 144 -4.29 -1.30 5.96
CA TRP A 144 -4.53 -2.49 6.79
C TRP A 144 -6.03 -2.72 7.03
N ALA A 145 -6.73 -1.67 7.48
CA ALA A 145 -8.15 -1.77 7.80
C ALA A 145 -9.00 -2.11 6.56
N MET A 146 -8.69 -1.52 5.41
CA MET A 146 -9.35 -1.81 4.14
C MET A 146 -9.12 -3.25 3.69
N THR A 147 -7.88 -3.74 3.77
CA THR A 147 -7.53 -5.11 3.39
C THR A 147 -8.24 -6.12 4.30
N LEU A 148 -8.23 -5.90 5.62
CA LEU A 148 -8.93 -6.78 6.56
C LEU A 148 -10.45 -6.79 6.32
N ALA A 149 -11.06 -5.62 6.15
CA ALA A 149 -12.49 -5.51 5.87
C ALA A 149 -12.86 -6.24 4.57
N ARG A 150 -12.07 -6.05 3.50
CA ARG A 150 -12.26 -6.76 2.22
C ARG A 150 -12.18 -8.27 2.40
N ALA A 151 -11.17 -8.74 3.13
CA ALA A 151 -10.97 -10.16 3.40
C ALA A 151 -12.14 -10.76 4.20
N GLN A 152 -12.79 -9.96 5.05
CA GLN A 152 -13.98 -10.32 5.82
C GLN A 152 -15.31 -10.13 5.05
N GLY A 153 -15.28 -9.66 3.79
CA GLY A 153 -16.49 -9.36 3.01
C GLY A 153 -17.27 -8.14 3.53
N GLN A 154 -16.61 -7.27 4.29
CA GLN A 154 -17.19 -6.06 4.87
C GLN A 154 -16.99 -4.85 3.94
N ARG A 155 -17.77 -3.79 4.19
CA ARG A 155 -17.58 -2.51 3.49
C ARG A 155 -16.25 -1.88 3.91
N PRO A 156 -15.55 -1.17 3.00
CA PRO A 156 -14.35 -0.43 3.35
C PRO A 156 -14.62 0.57 4.48
N PRO A 157 -13.73 0.69 5.47
CA PRO A 157 -13.85 1.69 6.52
C PRO A 157 -13.67 3.11 5.97
N GLU A 158 -14.04 4.11 6.76
CA GLU A 158 -13.65 5.49 6.51
C GLU A 158 -12.12 5.64 6.57
N ARG A 159 -11.56 6.45 5.67
CA ARG A 159 -10.10 6.62 5.54
C ARG A 159 -9.65 7.96 6.10
N GLY A 160 -8.48 7.98 6.72
CA GLY A 160 -7.77 9.20 7.13
C GLY A 160 -6.89 9.81 6.03
N SER A 161 -6.54 9.03 5.01
CA SER A 161 -5.67 9.42 3.90
C SER A 161 -6.43 9.62 2.58
N CYS A 162 -5.96 10.54 1.73
CA CYS A 162 -6.53 10.77 0.40
C CYS A 162 -5.64 10.13 -0.67
N CYS A 163 -6.25 9.35 -1.58
CA CYS A 163 -5.56 8.79 -2.77
C CYS A 163 -5.55 9.73 -3.97
N PHE A 164 -6.19 10.91 -3.87
CA PHE A 164 -6.32 11.90 -4.95
C PHE A 164 -6.97 11.42 -6.24
N ILE A 165 -7.65 10.26 -6.26
CA ILE A 165 -8.26 9.75 -7.51
C ILE A 165 -9.28 10.72 -8.13
N TYR A 166 -9.94 11.54 -7.31
CA TYR A 166 -10.92 12.55 -7.71
C TYR A 166 -10.34 13.67 -8.60
N VAL A 167 -9.01 13.79 -8.71
CA VAL A 167 -8.37 14.78 -9.58
C VAL A 167 -8.39 14.37 -11.06
N LEU A 168 -8.79 13.13 -11.35
CA LEU A 168 -8.87 12.61 -12.71
C LEU A 168 -10.22 12.97 -13.36
N PRO A 169 -10.26 13.23 -14.68
CA PRO A 169 -11.50 13.54 -15.39
C PRO A 169 -12.59 12.48 -15.18
N GLY A 170 -13.80 12.92 -14.81
CA GLY A 170 -14.96 12.04 -14.63
C GLY A 170 -14.89 11.11 -13.41
N VAL A 171 -13.89 11.27 -12.53
CA VAL A 171 -13.78 10.50 -11.29
C VAL A 171 -14.23 11.34 -10.10
N HIS A 172 -14.92 10.70 -9.17
CA HIS A 172 -15.41 11.32 -7.93
C HIS A 172 -14.72 10.71 -6.71
N GLU A 173 -14.89 11.35 -5.55
CA GLU A 173 -14.41 10.83 -4.28
C GLU A 173 -14.92 9.39 -4.03
N CYS A 174 -14.01 8.49 -3.63
CA CYS A 174 -14.39 7.15 -3.21
C CYS A 174 -15.18 7.18 -1.89
N SER A 175 -15.94 6.13 -1.60
CA SER A 175 -16.80 6.05 -0.40
C SER A 175 -16.06 6.26 0.93
N GLY A 176 -14.77 5.91 1.01
CA GLY A 176 -13.93 6.13 2.18
C GLY A 176 -13.18 7.45 2.18
N CYS A 177 -13.36 8.34 1.19
CA CYS A 177 -12.53 9.53 1.03
C CYS A 177 -12.65 10.49 2.24
N PRO A 178 -11.54 10.94 2.85
CA PRO A 178 -11.58 11.86 3.99
C PRO A 178 -12.25 13.20 3.67
N ARG A 179 -12.35 13.58 2.39
CA ARG A 179 -13.04 14.80 1.95
C ARG A 179 -14.56 14.72 2.11
N LEU A 180 -15.11 13.50 2.17
CA LEU A 180 -16.56 13.27 2.35
C LEU A 180 -16.97 13.30 3.83
N ARG A 181 -16.00 13.33 4.77
CA ARG A 181 -16.28 13.58 6.17
C ARG A 181 -16.88 14.98 6.28
N ARG A 182 -18.20 15.03 6.47
CA ARG A 182 -18.93 16.28 6.73
C ARG A 182 -18.24 16.99 7.91
N ARG A 183 -18.00 18.30 7.75
CA ARG A 183 -17.82 19.19 8.90
C ARG A 183 -19.10 19.22 9.72
#